data_AF-A0A7S2TU03-F1
#
_entry.id   AF-A0A7S2TU03-F1
#
_cell.length_a   1.000
_cell.length_b   1.000
_cell.length_c   1.000
_cell.angle_alpha   90.00
_cell.angle_beta   90.00
_cell.angle_gamma   90.00
#
_symmetry.space_group_name_H-M   'P 1'
#
loop_
_entity.id
_entity.type
_entity.pdbx_description
1 polymer ?
#
loop_
_entity_poly.entity_id
_entity_poly.type
_entity_poly.pdbx_seq_one_letter_code
_entity_poly.pdbx_strand_id
1 'polypeptide(L)'
;GEGVGCRDFLNGPYLVLLCLDLLVCGVAWTFIDPILERHLHKAHHIDQLHAGYFFATMSLTYILATGLVGVANKRLHMFKAWNYGVMYLGMALLGGALLAMSSNNVWIQLLALSVVGVGQAFKYLPIVL
;
A
#
# COMPACT_ATOMS: atom_id res chain seq x y z
N GLY A 1 -11.17 18.77 19.17
CA GLY A 1 -11.65 17.56 19.86
C GLY A 1 -13.15 17.58 19.80
N GLU A 2 -13.72 17.01 18.74
CA GLU A 2 -15.13 16.67 18.65
C GLU A 2 -15.12 15.17 18.35
N GLY A 3 -15.46 14.36 19.35
CA GLY A 3 -15.46 12.91 19.20
C GLY A 3 -16.59 12.52 18.26
N VAL A 4 -16.24 12.16 17.02
CA VAL A 4 -17.17 11.47 16.13
C VAL A 4 -17.61 10.20 16.86
N GLY A 5 -18.91 10.08 17.13
CA GLY A 5 -19.45 8.90 17.82
C GLY A 5 -19.07 7.63 17.06
N CYS A 6 -18.64 6.59 17.77
CA CYS A 6 -18.22 5.31 17.17
C CYS A 6 -19.26 4.77 16.16
N ARG A 7 -20.55 5.05 16.40
CA ARG A 7 -21.68 4.69 15.55
C ARG A 7 -21.72 5.44 14.20
N ASP A 8 -21.33 6.71 14.18
CA ASP A 8 -21.26 7.51 12.94
C ASP A 8 -20.01 7.17 12.12
N PHE A 9 -18.92 6.78 12.80
CA PHE A 9 -17.73 6.23 12.14
C PHE A 9 -18.03 4.85 11.51
N LEU A 10 -18.77 3.99 12.21
CA LEU A 10 -19.19 2.66 11.74
C LEU A 10 -20.19 2.68 10.58
N ASN A 11 -21.07 3.70 10.51
CA ASN A 11 -22.07 3.83 9.45
C ASN A 11 -21.54 4.53 8.19
N GLY A 12 -20.31 5.02 8.19
CA GLY A 12 -19.70 5.63 7.02
C GLY A 12 -19.47 4.59 5.91
N PRO A 13 -19.94 4.79 4.67
CA PRO A 13 -19.66 3.86 3.56
C PRO A 13 -18.15 3.68 3.31
N TYR A 14 -17.35 4.65 3.75
CA TYR A 14 -15.90 4.61 3.76
C TYR A 14 -15.31 3.50 4.65
N LEU A 15 -15.87 3.26 5.84
CA LEU A 15 -15.32 2.25 6.74
C LEU A 15 -15.54 0.86 6.17
N VAL A 16 -16.70 0.63 5.54
CA VAL A 16 -16.99 -0.63 4.86
C VAL A 16 -16.01 -0.88 3.72
N LEU A 17 -15.76 0.13 2.89
CA LEU A 17 -14.78 0.04 1.79
C LEU A 17 -13.35 -0.20 2.32
N LEU A 18 -12.96 0.45 3.41
CA LEU A 18 -11.68 0.22 4.06
C LEU A 18 -11.58 -1.21 4.60
N CYS A 19 -12.58 -1.68 5.33
CA CYS A 19 -12.57 -3.03 5.90
C CYS A 19 -12.51 -4.09 4.80
N LEU A 20 -13.25 -3.89 3.69
CA LEU A 20 -13.18 -4.75 2.52
C LEU A 20 -11.79 -4.71 1.88
N ASP A 21 -11.23 -3.52 1.71
CA ASP A 21 -9.89 -3.35 1.15
C ASP A 21 -8.79 -3.96 2.03
N LEU A 22 -8.83 -3.74 3.34
CA LEU A 22 -7.92 -4.38 4.30
C LEU A 22 -8.05 -5.90 4.27
N LEU A 23 -9.27 -6.42 4.13
CA LEU A 23 -9.51 -7.85 4.04
C LEU A 23 -8.97 -8.41 2.72
N VAL A 24 -9.29 -7.78 1.58
CA VAL A 24 -8.84 -8.24 0.26
C VAL A 24 -7.34 -8.09 0.08
N CYS A 25 -6.79 -6.89 0.34
CA CYS A 25 -5.36 -6.63 0.22
C CYS A 25 -4.56 -7.39 1.27
N GLY A 26 -5.03 -7.46 2.51
CA GLY A 26 -4.35 -8.21 3.58
C GLY A 26 -4.25 -9.69 3.24
N VAL A 27 -5.37 -10.31 2.84
CA VAL A 27 -5.37 -11.71 2.41
C VAL A 27 -4.49 -11.91 1.18
N ALA A 28 -4.60 -11.05 0.16
CA ALA A 28 -3.77 -11.14 -1.04
C ALA A 28 -2.27 -11.07 -0.71
N TRP A 29 -1.87 -10.17 0.21
CA TRP A 29 -0.48 -10.05 0.63
C TRP A 29 0.02 -11.29 1.37
N THR A 30 -0.84 -11.90 2.19
CA THR A 30 -0.55 -13.16 2.89
C THR A 30 -0.24 -14.30 1.91
N PHE A 31 -0.82 -14.29 0.71
CA PHE A 31 -0.49 -15.22 -0.36
C PHE A 31 0.73 -14.78 -1.19
N ILE A 32 0.90 -13.48 -1.44
CA ILE A 32 1.98 -12.95 -2.27
C ILE A 32 3.34 -13.14 -1.60
N ASP A 33 3.46 -12.92 -0.28
CA ASP A 33 4.74 -13.04 0.44
C ASP A 33 5.46 -14.39 0.18
N PRO A 34 4.85 -15.57 0.47
CA PRO A 34 5.52 -16.86 0.24
C PRO A 34 5.67 -17.20 -1.25
N ILE A 35 4.78 -16.70 -2.12
CA ILE A 35 4.84 -16.95 -3.57
C ILE A 35 5.98 -16.13 -4.20
N LEU A 36 6.16 -14.89 -3.78
CA LEU A 36 7.15 -13.97 -4.32
C LEU A 36 8.56 -14.44 -3.98
N GLU A 37 8.81 -14.86 -2.74
CA GLU A 37 10.11 -15.45 -2.36
C GLU A 37 10.42 -16.67 -3.24
N ARG A 38 9.43 -17.57 -3.40
CA ARG A 38 9.59 -18.77 -4.25
C ARG A 38 9.81 -18.41 -5.71
N HIS A 39 9.16 -17.37 -6.22
CA HIS A 39 9.31 -16.87 -7.59
C HIS A 39 10.70 -16.28 -7.81
N LEU A 40 11.18 -15.41 -6.92
CA LEU A 40 12.52 -14.83 -6.99
C LEU A 40 13.61 -15.91 -6.96
N HIS A 41 13.44 -16.92 -6.12
CA HIS A 41 14.37 -18.04 -6.05
C HIS A 41 14.32 -18.92 -7.31
N LYS A 42 13.13 -19.27 -7.83
CA LYS A 42 12.99 -20.16 -8.99
C LYS A 42 13.28 -19.49 -10.33
N ALA A 43 12.83 -18.26 -10.54
CA ALA A 43 12.92 -17.56 -11.81
C ALA A 43 14.22 -16.76 -11.96
N HIS A 44 14.80 -16.32 -10.84
CA HIS A 44 15.96 -15.43 -10.85
C HIS A 44 17.16 -15.97 -10.06
N HIS A 45 17.06 -17.17 -9.48
CA HIS A 45 18.12 -17.78 -8.67
C HIS A 45 18.61 -16.87 -7.54
N ILE A 46 17.71 -16.03 -7.02
CA ILE A 46 18.01 -15.09 -5.93
C ILE A 46 17.94 -15.84 -4.60
N ASP A 47 18.99 -15.69 -3.80
CA ASP A 47 19.08 -16.27 -2.46
C ASP A 47 18.09 -15.60 -1.48
N GLN A 48 17.68 -16.31 -0.43
CA GLN A 48 16.65 -15.86 0.52
C GLN A 48 17.03 -14.53 1.19
N LEU A 49 18.32 -14.35 1.49
CA LEU A 49 18.81 -13.10 2.09
C LEU A 49 18.58 -11.90 1.16
N HIS A 50 18.76 -12.10 -0.15
CA HIS A 50 18.55 -11.07 -1.16
C HIS A 50 17.06 -10.82 -1.42
N ALA A 51 16.21 -11.85 -1.34
CA ALA A 51 14.75 -11.68 -1.38
C ALA A 51 14.26 -10.78 -0.23
N GLY A 52 14.89 -10.86 0.95
CA GLY A 52 14.63 -9.95 2.06
C GLY A 52 14.79 -8.46 1.70
N TYR A 53 15.73 -8.11 0.81
CA TYR A 53 15.90 -6.72 0.37
C TYR A 53 14.75 -6.20 -0.50
N PHE A 54 14.04 -7.07 -1.21
CA PHE A 54 12.84 -6.68 -1.96
C PHE A 54 11.72 -6.26 -1.02
N PHE A 55 11.46 -7.03 0.04
CA PHE A 55 10.49 -6.67 1.08
C PHE A 55 10.92 -5.44 1.89
N ALA A 56 12.23 -5.29 2.15
CA ALA A 56 12.78 -4.11 2.80
C ALA A 56 12.55 -2.84 1.96
N THR A 57 12.66 -2.95 0.62
CA THR A 57 12.41 -1.82 -0.29
C THR A 57 10.95 -1.35 -0.23
N MET A 58 10.00 -2.30 -0.22
CA MET A 58 8.58 -1.98 -0.01
C MET A 58 8.36 -1.27 1.34
N SER A 59 8.98 -1.80 2.41
CA SER A 59 8.84 -1.23 3.76
C SER A 59 9.44 0.17 3.85
N LEU A 60 10.62 0.38 3.27
CA LEU A 60 11.32 1.67 3.24
C LEU A 60 10.49 2.72 2.50
N THR A 61 9.98 2.37 1.32
CA THR A 61 9.17 3.29 0.52
C THR A 61 7.83 3.61 1.16
N TYR A 62 7.20 2.65 1.85
CA TYR A 62 6.05 2.92 2.70
C TYR A 62 6.38 3.92 3.82
N ILE A 63 7.47 3.73 4.57
CA ILE A 63 7.88 4.65 5.65
C ILE A 63 8.15 6.07 5.12
N LEU A 64 8.84 6.18 3.99
CA LEU A 64 9.12 7.48 3.38
C LEU A 64 7.84 8.16 2.87
N ALA A 65 7.00 7.41 2.16
CA ALA A 65 5.74 7.93 1.64
C ALA A 65 4.77 8.32 2.77
N THR A 66 4.67 7.55 3.84
CA THR A 66 3.81 7.88 4.99
C THR A 66 4.24 9.20 5.65
N GLY A 67 5.55 9.45 5.78
CA GLY A 67 6.07 10.74 6.25
C GLY A 67 5.65 11.91 5.35
N LEU A 68 5.80 11.75 4.03
CA LEU A 68 5.41 12.76 3.04
C LEU A 68 3.90 13.03 3.06
N VAL A 69 3.09 11.97 3.08
CA VAL A 69 1.63 12.06 3.14
C VAL A 69 1.19 12.72 4.43
N GLY A 70 1.79 12.36 5.57
CA GLY A 70 1.46 12.94 6.87
C GLY A 70 1.74 14.45 6.92
N VAL A 71 2.88 14.88 6.36
CA VAL A 71 3.21 16.32 6.25
C VAL A 71 2.26 17.03 5.28
N ALA A 72 1.95 16.42 4.14
CA ALA A 72 1.00 16.98 3.18
C ALA A 72 -0.40 17.11 3.78
N ASN A 73 -0.87 16.10 4.52
CA ASN A 73 -2.18 16.11 5.15
C ASN A 73 -2.28 17.22 6.22
N LYS A 74 -1.20 17.42 6.99
CA LYS A 74 -1.07 18.55 7.94
C LYS A 74 -1.22 19.93 7.30
N ARG A 75 -0.89 20.08 6.02
CA ARG A 75 -1.02 21.36 5.30
C ARG A 75 -2.32 21.48 4.51
N LEU A 76 -2.95 20.35 4.16
CA LEU A 76 -4.09 20.26 3.25
C LEU A 76 -5.40 19.84 3.92
N HIS A 77 -5.44 19.80 5.27
CA HIS A 77 -6.56 19.38 6.15
C HIS A 77 -7.97 19.86 5.75
N MET A 78 -8.12 20.89 4.91
CA MET A 78 -9.41 21.50 4.59
C MET A 78 -10.22 20.76 3.52
N PHE A 79 -9.64 19.82 2.77
CA PHE A 79 -10.35 19.19 1.66
C PHE A 79 -10.55 17.69 1.89
N LYS A 80 -11.75 17.28 2.34
CA LYS A 80 -12.15 15.86 2.34
C LYS A 80 -11.91 15.19 0.97
N ALA A 81 -12.03 15.95 -0.12
CA ALA A 81 -11.69 15.54 -1.49
C ALA A 81 -10.22 15.12 -1.68
N TRP A 82 -9.27 15.72 -0.94
CA TRP A 82 -7.86 15.32 -0.96
C TRP A 82 -7.68 13.89 -0.45
N ASN A 83 -8.30 13.57 0.69
CA ASN A 83 -8.21 12.22 1.26
C ASN A 83 -8.78 11.15 0.31
N TYR A 84 -9.90 11.46 -0.36
CA TYR A 84 -10.47 10.54 -1.36
C TYR A 84 -9.57 10.40 -2.59
N GLY A 85 -9.05 11.50 -3.14
CA GLY A 85 -8.17 11.46 -4.31
C GLY A 85 -6.89 10.67 -4.05
N VAL A 86 -6.29 10.85 -2.87
CA VAL A 86 -5.08 10.14 -2.46
C VAL A 86 -5.35 8.64 -2.23
N MET A 87 -6.52 8.28 -1.68
CA MET A 87 -6.92 6.88 -1.53
C MET A 87 -7.08 6.16 -2.89
N TYR A 88 -7.78 6.79 -3.85
CA TYR A 88 -7.93 6.23 -5.20
C TYR A 88 -6.60 6.13 -5.95
N LEU A 89 -5.72 7.12 -5.76
CA LEU A 89 -4.35 7.06 -6.29
C LEU A 89 -3.59 5.86 -5.71
N GLY A 90 -3.70 5.62 -4.40
CA GLY A 90 -3.12 4.45 -3.74
C GLY A 90 -3.62 3.13 -4.34
N MET A 91 -4.93 3.01 -4.58
CA MET A 91 -5.52 1.82 -5.22
C MET A 91 -5.04 1.63 -6.67
N ALA A 92 -4.96 2.71 -7.45
CA ALA A 92 -4.47 2.65 -8.83
C ALA A 92 -3.00 2.23 -8.91
N LEU A 93 -2.16 2.76 -8.00
CA LEU A 93 -0.75 2.39 -7.90
C LEU A 93 -0.58 0.91 -7.51
N LEU A 94 -1.41 0.41 -6.58
CA LEU A 94 -1.41 -1.00 -6.21
C LEU A 94 -1.80 -1.91 -7.38
N GLY A 95 -2.87 -1.56 -8.11
CA GLY A 95 -3.30 -2.31 -9.29
C GLY A 95 -2.24 -2.34 -10.39
N GLY A 96 -1.62 -1.21 -10.69
CA GLY A 96 -0.54 -1.12 -11.69
C GLY A 96 0.73 -1.89 -11.27
N ALA A 97 1.08 -1.83 -9.98
CA ALA A 97 2.22 -2.57 -9.46
C ALA A 97 2.01 -4.09 -9.52
N LEU A 98 0.82 -4.58 -9.20
CA LEU A 98 0.49 -6.02 -9.32
C LEU A 98 0.64 -6.52 -10.77
N LEU A 99 0.22 -5.72 -11.76
CA LEU A 99 0.43 -6.05 -13.18
C LEU A 99 1.92 -6.05 -13.54
N ALA A 100 2.69 -5.09 -13.03
CA ALA A 100 4.13 -5.01 -13.26
C ALA A 100 4.92 -6.14 -12.59
N MET A 101 4.42 -6.74 -11.50
CA MET A 101 5.01 -7.92 -10.87
C MET A 101 4.96 -9.18 -11.75
N SER A 102 4.10 -9.22 -12.78
CA SER A 102 4.10 -10.30 -13.78
C SER A 102 5.27 -10.23 -14.77
N SER A 103 6.08 -9.16 -14.73
CA SER A 103 7.23 -9.00 -15.61
C SER A 103 8.36 -10.00 -15.28
N ASN A 104 9.05 -10.51 -16.28
CA ASN A 104 10.25 -11.36 -16.10
C ASN A 104 11.51 -10.54 -15.73
N ASN A 105 11.41 -9.22 -15.62
CA ASN A 105 12.54 -8.38 -15.25
C ASN A 105 12.51 -8.07 -13.75
N VAL A 106 13.54 -8.51 -13.03
CA VAL A 106 13.74 -8.30 -11.59
C VAL A 106 13.65 -6.83 -11.19
N TRP A 107 14.22 -5.93 -11.99
CA TRP A 107 14.22 -4.50 -11.71
C TRP A 107 12.82 -3.90 -11.80
N ILE A 108 11.99 -4.39 -12.72
CA ILE A 108 10.59 -3.97 -12.85
C ILE A 108 9.79 -4.50 -11.65
N GLN A 109 10.04 -5.73 -11.20
CA GLN A 109 9.40 -6.27 -9.98
C GLN A 109 9.81 -5.47 -8.72
N LEU A 110 11.08 -5.08 -8.60
CA LEU A 110 11.56 -4.24 -7.50
C LEU A 110 10.90 -2.85 -7.51
N LEU A 111 10.77 -2.25 -8.69
CA LEU A 111 10.08 -0.98 -8.86
C LEU A 111 8.57 -1.11 -8.61
N ALA A 112 7.97 -2.24 -8.98
CA ALA A 112 6.58 -2.52 -8.65
C ALA A 112 6.39 -2.60 -7.13
N LEU A 113 7.24 -3.30 -6.40
CA LEU A 113 7.19 -3.40 -4.94
C LEU A 113 7.38 -2.05 -4.23
N SER A 114 8.24 -1.18 -4.77
CA SER A 114 8.37 0.17 -4.21
C SER A 114 7.11 1.01 -4.44
N VAL A 115 6.48 0.88 -5.61
CA VAL A 115 5.17 1.49 -5.90
C VAL A 115 4.07 0.93 -5.00
N VAL A 116 4.09 -0.37 -4.67
CA VAL A 116 3.18 -0.96 -3.68
C VAL A 116 3.33 -0.26 -2.33
N GLY A 117 4.56 -0.11 -1.83
CA GLY A 117 4.83 0.58 -0.55
C GLY A 117 4.27 2.00 -0.53
N VAL A 118 4.50 2.76 -1.60
CA VAL A 118 3.95 4.11 -1.76
C VAL A 118 2.42 4.10 -1.83
N GLY A 119 1.83 3.17 -2.59
CA GLY A 119 0.38 3.02 -2.73
C GLY A 119 -0.31 2.71 -1.41
N GLN A 120 0.28 1.83 -0.58
CA GLN A 120 -0.24 1.53 0.76
C GLN A 120 -0.21 2.76 1.67
N ALA A 121 0.85 3.58 1.60
CA ALA A 121 0.94 4.81 2.38
C ALA A 121 -0.15 5.81 2.01
N PHE A 122 -0.40 6.01 0.71
CA PHE A 122 -1.47 6.87 0.23
C PHE A 122 -2.86 6.32 0.57
N LYS A 123 -3.02 5.00 0.61
CA LYS A 123 -4.30 4.38 0.90
C LYS A 123 -4.69 4.46 2.38
N TYR A 124 -3.80 4.11 3.31
CA TYR A 124 -4.15 3.94 4.72
C TYR A 124 -3.97 5.20 5.58
N LEU A 125 -3.12 6.14 5.20
CA LEU A 125 -2.80 7.29 6.06
C LEU A 125 -3.90 8.38 6.13
N PRO A 126 -4.63 8.72 5.04
CA PRO A 126 -5.69 9.74 5.06
C PRO A 126 -6.93 9.40 5.91
N ILE A 127 -6.93 8.21 6.49
CA ILE A 127 -8.05 7.49 7.12
C ILE A 127 -7.90 7.53 8.65
N VAL A 128 -6.64 7.60 9.12
CA VAL A 128 -6.26 7.62 10.55
C VAL A 128 -6.15 9.06 11.09
N LEU A 129 -6.09 10.07 10.21
CA LEU A 129 -5.96 11.51 10.51
C LEU A 129 -7.28 12.24 10.29
#